data_AF-A0A8T6NRR1-F1
#
_entry.id   AF-A0A8T6NRR1-F1
#
_cell.length_a   1.000
_cell.length_b   1.000
_cell.length_c   1.000
_cell.angle_alpha   90.00
_cell.angle_beta   90.00
_cell.angle_gamma   90.00
#
_symmetry.space_group_name_H-M   'P 1'
#
loop_
_entity.id
_entity.type
_entity.pdbx_description
1 polymer ?
#
loop_
_entity_poly.entity_id
_entity_poly.type
_entity_poly.pdbx_seq_one_letter_code
_entity_poly.pdbx_strand_id
1 'polypeptide(L)'
;MADFLRRLFGGSEPEEPFSEEQLTVLLESLEAKDTYTRVMAAQQLGEARETRAVDGLIAALHTDMLKRFVEQMQARDRPAGYNAMALYSEVARAEADLKSAAAAALGQIGEAHPQPRERIVAALAAALHERDYYTTVAVRDALALIDTPEARQALGSR
;
A
#
# COMPACT_ATOMS: atom_id res chain seq x y z
N MET A 1 32.66 21.50 -12.86
CA MET A 1 31.70 22.61 -13.08
C MET A 1 30.26 22.20 -12.74
N ALA A 2 29.76 21.05 -13.17
CA ALA A 2 28.38 20.60 -12.89
C ALA A 2 28.07 20.35 -11.40
N ASP A 3 29.06 19.92 -10.62
CA ASP A 3 28.89 19.56 -9.20
C ASP A 3 28.76 20.80 -8.27
N PHE A 4 29.27 21.95 -8.72
CA PHE A 4 29.22 23.20 -7.96
C PHE A 4 27.83 23.85 -8.01
N LEU A 5 27.10 23.69 -9.12
CA LEU A 5 25.76 24.28 -9.29
C LEU A 5 24.66 23.50 -8.55
N ARG A 6 24.87 22.20 -8.29
CA ARG A 6 23.92 21.37 -7.52
C ARG A 6 23.80 21.81 -6.06
N ARG A 7 24.91 22.26 -5.47
CA ARG A 7 25.03 22.73 -4.08
C ARG A 7 24.49 24.14 -3.83
N LEU A 8 24.42 24.99 -4.87
CA LEU A 8 24.00 26.38 -4.75
C LEU A 8 22.49 26.60 -4.88
N PHE A 9 21.78 25.68 -5.55
CA PHE A 9 20.37 25.84 -5.91
C PHE A 9 19.45 24.82 -5.24
N GLY A 10 19.70 24.46 -3.98
CA GLY A 10 18.75 23.68 -3.19
C GLY A 10 18.27 22.42 -3.90
N GLY A 11 19.20 21.71 -4.57
CA GLY A 11 18.91 20.35 -4.97
C GLY A 11 18.70 19.59 -3.67
N SER A 12 17.44 19.28 -3.36
CA SER A 12 17.10 18.27 -2.36
C SER A 12 18.08 17.12 -2.57
N GLU A 13 18.91 16.86 -1.58
CA GLU A 13 19.77 15.68 -1.60
C GLU A 13 18.89 14.50 -2.06
N PRO A 14 19.40 13.57 -2.90
CA PRO A 14 18.67 12.33 -3.09
C PRO A 14 18.38 11.81 -1.68
N GLU A 15 17.10 11.71 -1.30
CA GLU A 15 16.72 11.20 0.02
C GLU A 15 17.54 9.93 0.23
N GLU A 16 18.37 9.93 1.28
CA GLU A 16 19.26 8.80 1.51
C GLU A 16 18.41 7.54 1.52
N PRO A 17 18.74 6.52 0.69
CA PRO A 17 17.94 5.31 0.65
C PRO A 17 17.90 4.71 2.05
N PHE A 18 16.76 4.16 2.45
CA PHE A 18 16.64 3.53 3.76
C PHE A 18 17.80 2.55 3.96
N SER A 19 18.44 2.63 5.14
CA SER A 19 19.36 1.58 5.55
C SER A 19 18.64 0.23 5.59
N GLU A 20 19.39 -0.87 5.49
CA GLU A 20 18.78 -2.21 5.58
C GLU A 20 17.97 -2.40 6.88
N GLU A 21 18.43 -1.80 7.99
CA GLU A 21 17.72 -1.84 9.27
C GLU A 21 16.43 -1.03 9.23
N GLN A 22 16.46 0.20 8.69
CA GLN A 22 15.26 1.04 8.56
C GLN A 22 14.22 0.38 7.65
N LEU A 23 14.67 -0.16 6.51
CA LEU A 23 13.80 -0.88 5.60
C LEU A 23 13.16 -2.11 6.27
N THR A 24 13.96 -2.89 7.00
CA THR A 24 13.46 -4.06 7.74
C THR A 24 12.37 -3.65 8.72
N VAL A 25 12.62 -2.61 9.52
CA VAL A 25 11.64 -2.10 10.50
C VAL A 25 10.35 -1.63 9.82
N LEU A 26 10.44 -0.91 8.69
CA LEU A 26 9.26 -0.45 7.96
C LEU A 26 8.48 -1.62 7.35
N LEU A 27 9.17 -2.62 6.80
CA LEU A 27 8.52 -3.82 6.26
C LEU A 27 7.81 -4.62 7.34
N GLU A 28 8.41 -4.80 8.51
CA GLU A 28 7.77 -5.43 9.66
C GLU A 28 6.56 -4.59 10.15
N SER A 29 6.68 -3.27 10.06
CA SER A 29 5.62 -2.34 10.48
C SER A 29 4.36 -2.40 9.62
N LEU A 30 4.44 -2.88 8.38
CA LEU A 30 3.26 -3.17 7.54
C LEU A 30 2.33 -4.22 8.18
N GLU A 31 2.85 -5.07 9.06
CA GLU A 31 2.09 -6.10 9.78
C GLU A 31 1.80 -5.75 11.25
N ALA A 32 2.29 -4.60 11.74
CA ALA A 32 2.19 -4.17 13.14
C ALA A 32 0.76 -4.24 13.68
N LYS A 33 0.56 -4.56 14.97
CA LYS A 33 -0.80 -4.66 15.54
C LYS A 33 -1.61 -3.35 15.44
N ASP A 34 -0.91 -2.22 15.51
CA ASP A 34 -1.51 -0.90 15.45
C ASP A 34 -1.73 -0.46 14.00
N THR A 35 -2.96 -0.05 13.70
CA THR A 35 -3.37 0.31 12.32
C THR A 35 -2.62 1.55 11.83
N TYR A 36 -2.43 2.54 12.70
CA TYR A 36 -1.72 3.76 12.36
C TYR A 36 -0.28 3.48 11.96
N THR A 37 0.41 2.62 12.73
CA THR A 37 1.77 2.14 12.40
C THR A 37 1.84 1.52 11.00
N ARG A 38 0.89 0.66 10.63
CA ARG A 38 0.87 0.03 9.29
C ARG A 38 0.72 1.05 8.18
N VAL A 39 -0.23 1.98 8.34
CA VAL A 39 -0.50 3.05 7.36
C VAL A 39 0.71 3.97 7.20
N MET A 40 1.32 4.39 8.31
CA MET A 40 2.52 5.23 8.28
C MET A 40 3.69 4.53 7.60
N ALA A 41 3.87 3.21 7.83
CA ALA A 41 4.90 2.45 7.15
C ALA A 41 4.67 2.41 5.63
N ALA A 42 3.45 2.12 5.19
CA ALA A 42 3.12 2.13 3.76
C ALA A 42 3.36 3.51 3.12
N GLN A 43 2.95 4.59 3.81
CA GLN A 43 3.17 5.97 3.35
C GLN A 43 4.66 6.30 3.22
N GLN A 44 5.46 6.04 4.25
CA GLN A 44 6.90 6.33 4.23
C GLN A 44 7.63 5.56 3.12
N LEU A 45 7.27 4.30 2.90
CA LEU A 45 7.84 3.48 1.82
C LEU A 45 7.46 4.02 0.44
N GLY A 46 6.24 4.55 0.28
CA GLY A 46 5.77 5.20 -0.95
C GLY A 46 6.45 6.54 -1.21
N GLU A 47 6.52 7.41 -0.20
CA GLU A 47 7.15 8.73 -0.27
C GLU A 47 8.62 8.62 -0.68
N ALA A 48 9.36 7.71 -0.06
CA ALA A 48 10.74 7.39 -0.42
C ALA A 48 10.89 6.61 -1.73
N ARG A 49 9.78 6.18 -2.35
CA ARG A 49 9.72 5.38 -3.59
C ARG A 49 10.57 4.11 -3.50
N GLU A 50 10.53 3.44 -2.34
CA GLU A 50 11.40 2.32 -2.01
C GLU A 50 11.04 1.05 -2.80
N THR A 51 11.77 0.81 -3.89
CA THR A 51 11.52 -0.34 -4.78
C THR A 51 11.69 -1.70 -4.10
N ARG A 52 12.51 -1.80 -3.03
CA ARG A 52 12.67 -3.06 -2.27
C ARG A 52 11.43 -3.42 -1.46
N ALA A 53 10.49 -2.49 -1.29
CA ALA A 53 9.28 -2.69 -0.50
C ALA A 53 8.05 -3.12 -1.32
N VAL A 54 8.17 -3.25 -2.64
CA VAL A 54 7.07 -3.61 -3.54
C VAL A 54 6.34 -4.88 -3.07
N ASP A 55 7.07 -5.90 -2.63
CA ASP A 55 6.51 -7.17 -2.18
C ASP A 55 5.66 -7.01 -0.91
N GLY A 56 6.18 -6.25 0.07
CA GLY A 56 5.47 -5.97 1.32
C GLY A 56 4.21 -5.12 1.08
N LEU A 57 4.30 -4.12 0.19
CA LEU A 57 3.16 -3.28 -0.17
C LEU A 57 2.09 -4.05 -0.95
N ILE A 58 2.47 -4.98 -1.84
CA ILE A 58 1.53 -5.89 -2.50
C ILE A 58 0.84 -6.79 -1.46
N ALA A 59 1.57 -7.33 -0.49
CA ALA A 59 0.96 -8.12 0.58
C ALA A 59 -0.03 -7.29 1.42
N ALA A 60 0.28 -6.03 1.70
CA ALA A 60 -0.61 -5.10 2.39
C ALA A 60 -1.86 -4.75 1.57
N LEU A 61 -1.73 -4.61 0.25
CA LEU A 61 -2.83 -4.37 -0.69
C LEU A 61 -3.84 -5.53 -0.71
N HIS A 62 -3.37 -6.78 -0.60
CA HIS A 62 -4.19 -7.99 -0.62
C HIS A 62 -4.41 -8.60 0.76
N THR A 63 -4.34 -7.79 1.81
CA THR A 63 -4.52 -8.28 3.18
C THR A 63 -5.99 -8.67 3.45
N ASP A 64 -6.18 -9.75 4.21
CA ASP A 64 -7.48 -10.36 4.53
C ASP A 64 -7.80 -10.24 6.04
N MET A 65 -7.54 -9.08 6.65
CA MET A 65 -7.63 -8.90 8.11
C MET A 65 -9.04 -9.15 8.65
N LEU A 66 -10.05 -8.61 7.97
CA LEU A 66 -11.45 -8.73 8.33
C LEU A 66 -11.90 -10.18 8.24
N LYS A 67 -11.51 -10.88 7.17
CA LYS A 67 -11.79 -12.31 7.00
C LYS A 67 -11.18 -13.13 8.15
N ARG A 68 -9.89 -12.93 8.44
CA ARG A 68 -9.20 -13.59 9.56
C ARG A 68 -9.87 -13.28 10.90
N PHE A 69 -10.31 -12.04 11.11
CA PHE A 69 -11.04 -11.64 12.32
C PHE A 69 -12.37 -12.39 12.46
N VAL A 70 -13.15 -12.47 11.37
CA VAL A 70 -14.43 -13.22 11.35
C VAL A 70 -14.21 -14.71 11.64
N GLU A 71 -13.23 -15.33 11.00
CA GLU A 71 -12.87 -16.74 11.24
C GLU A 71 -12.48 -16.98 12.71
N GLN A 72 -11.69 -16.10 13.31
CA GLN A 72 -11.32 -16.19 14.73
C GLN A 72 -12.52 -16.03 15.67
N MET A 73 -13.48 -15.16 15.33
CA MET A 73 -14.69 -14.98 16.13
C MET A 73 -15.61 -16.20 16.06
N GLN A 74 -15.76 -16.81 14.87
CA GLN A 74 -16.51 -18.04 14.66
C GLN A 74 -15.91 -19.23 15.41
N ALA A 75 -14.57 -19.38 15.37
CA ALA A 75 -13.86 -20.45 16.07
C ALA A 75 -14.02 -20.41 17.61
N ARG A 76 -14.38 -19.25 18.18
CA ARG A 76 -14.56 -19.05 19.63
C ARG A 76 -16.02 -19.24 20.09
N ASP A 77 -16.94 -19.59 19.19
CA ASP A 77 -18.37 -19.73 19.45
C ASP A 77 -18.98 -18.54 20.22
N ARG A 78 -18.50 -17.33 19.88
CA ARG A 78 -18.83 -16.11 20.62
C ARG A 78 -20.08 -15.48 19.98
N PRO A 79 -21.21 -15.33 20.71
CA PRO A 79 -22.38 -14.68 20.16
C PRO A 79 -22.08 -13.24 19.77
N ALA A 80 -22.62 -12.81 18.62
CA ALA A 80 -22.46 -11.45 18.12
C ALA A 80 -23.23 -10.46 19.02
N GLY A 81 -22.51 -9.82 19.95
CA GLY A 81 -23.00 -8.67 20.70
C GLY A 81 -22.61 -7.35 20.02
N TYR A 82 -23.11 -6.21 20.52
CA TYR A 82 -22.78 -4.86 20.01
C TYR A 82 -21.27 -4.63 19.84
N ASN A 83 -20.45 -5.12 20.78
CA ASN A 83 -18.99 -5.03 20.73
C ASN A 83 -18.38 -5.78 19.53
N ALA A 84 -18.99 -6.88 19.08
CA ALA A 84 -18.51 -7.62 17.92
C ALA A 84 -18.73 -6.85 16.61
N MET A 85 -19.85 -6.14 16.49
CA MET A 85 -20.13 -5.28 15.33
C MET A 85 -19.23 -4.05 15.30
N ALA A 86 -18.98 -3.43 16.46
CA ALA A 86 -18.02 -2.32 16.57
C ALA A 86 -16.62 -2.77 16.12
N LEU A 87 -16.09 -3.87 16.68
CA LEU A 87 -14.79 -4.42 16.30
C LEU A 87 -14.73 -4.80 14.81
N TYR A 88 -15.80 -5.40 14.27
CA TYR A 88 -15.87 -5.70 12.84
C TYR A 88 -15.68 -4.44 11.99
N SER A 89 -16.39 -3.36 12.33
CA SER A 89 -16.27 -2.09 11.61
C SER A 89 -14.89 -1.44 11.74
N GLU A 90 -14.26 -1.55 12.91
CA GLU A 90 -12.90 -1.05 13.15
C GLU A 90 -11.87 -1.81 12.32
N VAL A 91 -11.95 -3.15 12.28
CA VAL A 91 -11.06 -3.98 11.47
C VAL A 91 -11.27 -3.74 9.98
N ALA A 92 -12.52 -3.63 9.53
CA ALA A 92 -12.84 -3.33 8.13
C ALA A 92 -12.27 -1.98 7.70
N ARG A 93 -12.38 -0.96 8.56
CA ARG A 93 -11.81 0.36 8.30
C ARG A 93 -10.27 0.31 8.27
N ALA A 94 -9.67 -0.36 9.25
CA ALA A 94 -8.22 -0.52 9.32
C ALA A 94 -7.65 -1.22 8.08
N GLU A 95 -8.37 -2.22 7.56
CA GLU A 95 -8.04 -2.89 6.31
C GLU A 95 -8.14 -1.95 5.11
N ALA A 96 -9.24 -1.22 4.97
CA ALA A 96 -9.40 -0.26 3.89
C ALA A 96 -8.33 0.84 3.90
N ASP A 97 -7.99 1.38 5.08
CA ASP A 97 -6.97 2.41 5.25
C ASP A 97 -5.59 1.89 4.84
N LEU A 98 -5.21 0.68 5.28
CA LEU A 98 -3.94 0.06 4.90
C LEU A 98 -3.86 -0.24 3.40
N LYS A 99 -4.90 -0.86 2.83
CA LYS A 99 -4.95 -1.18 1.40
C LYS A 99 -4.86 0.09 0.54
N SER A 100 -5.50 1.17 0.96
CA SER A 100 -5.45 2.46 0.27
C SER A 100 -4.05 3.09 0.33
N ALA A 101 -3.41 3.07 1.49
CA ALA A 101 -2.04 3.55 1.65
C ALA A 101 -1.04 2.72 0.82
N ALA A 102 -1.20 1.40 0.81
CA ALA A 102 -0.38 0.50 0.00
C ALA A 102 -0.57 0.75 -1.51
N ALA A 103 -1.81 0.91 -1.98
CA ALA A 103 -2.11 1.24 -3.37
C ALA A 103 -1.45 2.57 -3.79
N ALA A 104 -1.59 3.62 -2.96
CA ALA A 104 -0.98 4.91 -3.22
C ALA A 104 0.56 4.82 -3.29
N ALA A 105 1.18 4.12 -2.35
CA ALA A 105 2.63 3.90 -2.33
C ALA A 105 3.11 3.13 -3.57
N LEU A 106 2.39 2.09 -3.97
CA LEU A 106 2.66 1.35 -5.20
C LEU A 106 2.54 2.25 -6.45
N GLY A 107 1.53 3.13 -6.49
CA GLY A 107 1.39 4.14 -7.54
C GLY A 107 2.62 5.06 -7.64
N GLN A 108 3.08 5.59 -6.51
CA GLN A 108 4.28 6.45 -6.44
C GLN A 108 5.54 5.73 -6.89
N ILE A 109 5.75 4.47 -6.46
CA ILE A 109 6.88 3.65 -6.88
C ILE A 109 6.80 3.37 -8.39
N GLY A 110 5.63 2.97 -8.89
CA GLY A 110 5.44 2.62 -10.30
C GLY A 110 5.57 3.83 -11.24
N GLU A 111 5.14 5.02 -10.81
CA GLU A 111 5.39 6.28 -11.51
C GLU A 111 6.88 6.54 -11.64
N ALA A 112 7.61 6.47 -10.52
CA ALA A 112 9.03 6.84 -10.44
C ALA A 112 9.98 5.81 -11.05
N HIS A 113 9.64 4.52 -10.97
CA HIS A 113 10.53 3.41 -11.31
C HIS A 113 9.92 2.48 -12.36
N PRO A 114 10.47 2.44 -13.59
CA PRO A 114 9.98 1.53 -14.63
C PRO A 114 10.17 0.04 -14.32
N GLN A 115 11.18 -0.34 -13.53
CA GLN A 115 11.56 -1.73 -13.30
C GLN A 115 10.48 -2.56 -12.60
N PRO A 116 9.90 -2.15 -11.44
CA PRO A 116 8.83 -2.89 -10.79
C PRO A 116 7.44 -2.66 -11.42
N ARG A 117 7.33 -1.76 -12.41
CA ARG A 117 6.05 -1.21 -12.87
C ARG A 117 5.08 -2.25 -13.38
N GLU A 118 5.54 -3.20 -14.19
CA GLU A 118 4.68 -4.26 -14.74
C GLU A 118 4.03 -5.07 -13.61
N ARG A 119 4.82 -5.46 -12.61
CA ARG A 119 4.35 -6.18 -11.43
C ARG A 119 3.36 -5.35 -10.60
N ILE A 120 3.65 -4.06 -10.42
CA ILE A 120 2.76 -3.15 -9.70
C ILE A 120 1.42 -3.02 -10.41
N VAL A 121 1.42 -2.79 -11.72
CA VAL A 121 0.19 -2.67 -12.52
C VAL A 121 -0.62 -3.98 -12.46
N ALA A 122 0.02 -5.14 -12.54
CA ALA A 122 -0.66 -6.42 -12.40
C ALA A 122 -1.32 -6.60 -11.03
N ALA A 123 -0.64 -6.23 -9.94
CA ALA A 123 -1.19 -6.31 -8.59
C ALA A 123 -2.37 -5.34 -8.39
N LEU A 124 -2.24 -4.08 -8.82
CA LEU A 124 -3.31 -3.09 -8.76
C LEU A 124 -4.51 -3.51 -9.62
N ALA A 125 -4.28 -4.06 -10.82
CA ALA A 125 -5.35 -4.59 -11.67
C ALA A 125 -6.09 -5.76 -11.00
N ALA A 126 -5.38 -6.68 -10.36
CA ALA A 126 -6.00 -7.76 -9.58
C ALA A 126 -6.87 -7.21 -8.45
N ALA A 127 -6.39 -6.20 -7.72
CA ALA A 127 -7.12 -5.55 -6.64
C ALA A 127 -8.41 -4.84 -7.10
N LEU A 128 -8.51 -4.40 -8.37
CA LEU A 128 -9.78 -3.86 -8.91
C LEU A 128 -10.87 -4.93 -9.07
N HIS A 129 -10.49 -6.19 -9.24
CA HIS A 129 -11.43 -7.29 -9.47
C HIS A 129 -11.86 -7.99 -8.18
N GLU A 130 -11.14 -7.74 -7.08
CA GLU A 130 -11.58 -8.11 -5.75
C GLU A 130 -12.80 -7.24 -5.41
N ARG A 131 -13.95 -7.85 -5.09
CA ARG A 131 -15.25 -7.15 -4.89
C ARG A 131 -15.28 -6.35 -3.58
N ASP A 132 -14.21 -5.61 -3.30
CA ASP A 132 -13.99 -4.80 -2.12
C ASP A 132 -14.19 -3.32 -2.49
N TYR A 133 -15.30 -2.75 -2.04
CA TYR A 133 -15.76 -1.43 -2.46
C TYR A 133 -14.88 -0.29 -1.92
N TYR A 134 -14.10 -0.55 -0.87
CA TYR A 134 -13.47 0.50 -0.08
C TYR A 134 -12.11 0.97 -0.64
N THR A 135 -11.47 0.16 -1.47
CA THR A 135 -10.08 0.39 -1.91
C THR A 135 -9.98 0.78 -3.38
N THR A 136 -11.10 0.70 -4.10
CA THR A 136 -11.16 0.90 -5.54
C THR A 136 -10.68 2.30 -5.96
N VAL A 137 -10.94 3.35 -5.18
CA VAL A 137 -10.52 4.72 -5.54
C VAL A 137 -8.99 4.83 -5.54
N ALA A 138 -8.33 4.45 -4.44
CA ALA A 138 -6.87 4.53 -4.34
C ALA A 138 -6.16 3.65 -5.38
N VAL A 139 -6.70 2.47 -5.67
CA VAL A 139 -6.16 1.58 -6.72
C VAL A 139 -6.30 2.22 -8.11
N ARG A 140 -7.45 2.86 -8.40
CA ARG A 140 -7.65 3.57 -9.67
C ARG A 140 -6.75 4.79 -9.79
N ASP A 141 -6.58 5.57 -8.72
CA ASP A 141 -5.70 6.72 -8.69
C ASP A 141 -4.24 6.30 -8.88
N ALA A 142 -3.82 5.19 -8.25
CA ALA A 142 -2.49 4.62 -8.44
C ALA A 142 -2.23 4.16 -9.88
N LEU A 143 -3.19 3.48 -10.50
CA LEU A 143 -3.10 3.09 -11.92
C LEU A 143 -3.06 4.31 -12.84
N ALA A 144 -3.86 5.35 -12.54
CA ALA A 144 -3.86 6.59 -13.30
C ALA A 144 -2.54 7.36 -13.14
N LEU A 145 -1.92 7.30 -11.97
CA LEU A 145 -0.61 7.90 -11.70
C LEU A 145 0.52 7.21 -12.49
N ILE A 146 0.46 5.88 -12.64
CA ILE A 146 1.47 5.10 -13.39
C ILE A 146 1.36 5.36 -14.92
N ASP A 147 0.14 5.53 -15.43
CA ASP A 147 -0.20 5.94 -16.79
C ASP A 147 0.47 5.14 -17.94
N THR A 148 0.65 3.84 -17.76
CA THR A 148 1.05 2.94 -18.87
C THR A 148 -0.14 2.45 -19.69
N PRO A 149 0.08 1.96 -20.92
CA PRO A 149 -0.97 1.30 -21.70
C PRO A 149 -1.72 0.21 -20.91
N GLU A 150 -0.98 -0.61 -20.16
CA GLU A 150 -1.53 -1.68 -19.33
C GLU A 150 -2.36 -1.12 -18.16
N ALA A 151 -1.90 -0.05 -17.51
CA ALA A 151 -2.65 0.60 -16.43
C ALA A 151 -3.95 1.23 -16.93
N ARG A 152 -3.91 1.89 -18.09
CA ARG A 152 -5.10 2.43 -18.76
C ARG A 152 -6.08 1.34 -19.20
N GLN A 153 -5.56 0.21 -19.68
CA GLN A 153 -6.38 -0.95 -20.00
C GLN A 153 -7.10 -1.48 -18.76
N ALA A 154 -6.38 -1.65 -17.64
CA ALA A 154 -6.96 -2.09 -16.37
C ALA A 154 -8.06 -1.14 -15.84
N LEU A 155 -7.90 0.17 -16.03
CA LEU A 155 -8.93 1.16 -15.67
C LEU A 155 -10.21 1.07 -16.51
N GLY A 156 -10.11 0.57 -17.75
CA GLY A 156 -11.18 0.47 -18.73
C GLY A 156 -11.93 -0.87 -18.75
N SER A 157 -11.35 -1.94 -18.19
CA SER A 157 -12.04 -3.22 -17.99
C SER A 157 -13.11 -3.08 -16.91
N ARG A 158 -14.38 -3.19 -17.30
CA ARG A 158 -15.56 -3.24 -16.42
C ARG A 158 -16.04 -4.67 -16.22
#